data_AF-A0A7X9JMX7-F1
#
_entry.id   AF-A0A7X9JMX7-F1
#
_cell.length_a   1.000
_cell.length_b   1.000
_cell.length_c   1.000
_cell.angle_alpha   90.00
_cell.angle_beta   90.00
_cell.angle_gamma   90.00
#
_symmetry.space_group_name_H-M   'P 1'
#
loop_
_entity.id
_entity.type
_entity.pdbx_description
1 polymer ?
#
loop_
_entity_poly.entity_id
_entity_poly.type
_entity_poly.pdbx_seq_one_letter_code
_entity_poly.pdbx_strand_id
1 'polypeptide(L)'
;MNIFRGVPTFYAFRIKCTTTLPTDTSLVRIILKDTYGNELLVYEDYALIHNEYFSSVNNFGEETFYLPSTTGDRIIIQTNNASVYINRFIYYTTPFSGYIDLQKAHIDSLTYRKANEMNNKIKDRQMLWFAGYTPYNALSYELKKSLFGDKYNIEGWDFYTGGIYTQMSQINNANKTTSNGTLVEYFDWRRKHYANDSNCP
;
A
#
# COMPACT_ATOMS: atom_id res chain seq x y z
N MET A 1 -21.92 7.74 -16.04
CA MET A 1 -21.09 7.71 -17.31
C MET A 1 -20.20 6.45 -17.34
N ASN A 2 -20.67 5.47 -18.13
CA ASN A 2 -19.95 4.18 -18.28
C ASN A 2 -18.65 4.38 -19.08
N ILE A 3 -17.51 4.50 -18.40
CA ILE A 3 -16.22 4.85 -19.03
C ILE A 3 -15.75 3.67 -19.91
N PHE A 4 -16.61 2.60 -19.86
CA PHE A 4 -16.10 1.48 -20.69
C PHE A 4 -17.03 1.25 -21.89
N ARG A 5 -17.93 2.20 -22.09
CA ARG A 5 -18.76 2.04 -23.30
C ARG A 5 -17.88 2.16 -24.54
N GLY A 6 -17.88 1.03 -25.40
CA GLY A 6 -17.13 1.10 -26.69
C GLY A 6 -15.66 0.72 -26.51
N VAL A 7 -15.30 0.35 -25.25
CA VAL A 7 -13.89 -0.07 -25.03
C VAL A 7 -13.80 -1.59 -25.23
N PRO A 8 -12.97 -2.00 -26.20
CA PRO A 8 -12.82 -3.44 -26.45
C PRO A 8 -12.00 -4.13 -25.34
N THR A 9 -11.90 -5.39 -25.60
CA THR A 9 -11.01 -6.14 -24.68
C THR A 9 -9.58 -5.58 -24.74
N PHE A 10 -8.92 -5.54 -23.47
CA PHE A 10 -7.59 -4.91 -23.46
C PHE A 10 -6.63 -5.80 -22.65
N TYR A 11 -5.38 -5.51 -22.82
CA TYR A 11 -4.34 -6.35 -22.17
C TYR A 11 -3.46 -5.48 -21.26
N ALA A 12 -3.88 -4.22 -21.11
CA ALA A 12 -3.34 -3.29 -20.10
C ALA A 12 -4.33 -2.14 -19.86
N PHE A 13 -4.37 -1.73 -18.63
CA PHE A 13 -5.21 -0.58 -18.24
C PHE A 13 -4.40 0.30 -17.27
N ARG A 14 -4.07 1.49 -17.76
CA ARG A 14 -3.17 2.37 -16.98
C ARG A 14 -3.78 3.75 -16.80
N ILE A 15 -2.93 4.54 -15.99
CA ILE A 15 -3.62 5.80 -15.63
C ILE A 15 -2.55 6.91 -15.60
N LYS A 16 -3.04 8.07 -16.01
CA LYS A 16 -2.33 9.33 -15.68
C LYS A 16 -3.13 10.17 -14.68
N CYS A 17 -2.35 10.43 -13.50
CA CYS A 17 -3.12 11.16 -12.48
C CYS A 17 -2.15 11.84 -11.50
N THR A 18 -2.78 12.75 -10.76
CA THR A 18 -2.05 13.38 -9.66
C THR A 18 -2.86 13.30 -8.36
N THR A 19 -2.01 13.14 -7.23
CA THR A 19 -2.74 13.00 -5.96
C THR A 19 -2.15 13.95 -4.94
N THR A 20 -3.03 14.31 -4.04
CA THR A 20 -2.60 15.10 -2.86
C THR A 20 -3.04 14.39 -1.59
N LEU A 21 -2.00 14.28 -0.69
CA LEU A 21 -2.30 13.58 0.59
C LEU A 21 -2.04 14.53 1.76
N PRO A 22 -3.04 15.09 2.35
CA PRO A 22 -2.84 16.14 3.37
C PRO A 22 -2.46 15.55 4.72
N THR A 23 -2.82 14.29 4.97
CA THR A 23 -2.56 13.77 6.33
C THR A 23 -1.92 12.37 6.21
N ASP A 24 -1.48 11.82 7.46
CA ASP A 24 -0.79 10.51 7.47
C ASP A 24 -1.80 9.36 7.38
N THR A 25 -3.13 9.78 7.28
CA THR A 25 -4.13 8.70 7.07
C THR A 25 -4.69 8.77 5.65
N SER A 26 -4.11 9.73 4.88
CA SER A 26 -4.66 9.93 3.51
C SER A 26 -4.38 8.69 2.66
N LEU A 27 -5.41 8.39 1.82
CA LEU A 27 -5.28 7.21 0.94
C LEU A 27 -6.07 7.45 -0.35
N VAL A 28 -5.41 7.15 -1.39
CA VAL A 28 -6.13 7.06 -2.68
C VAL A 28 -5.90 5.66 -3.27
N ARG A 29 -7.05 5.14 -3.71
CA ARG A 29 -6.95 3.82 -4.37
C ARG A 29 -7.91 3.77 -5.55
N ILE A 30 -7.34 3.37 -6.65
CA ILE A 30 -8.18 3.23 -7.85
C ILE A 30 -8.15 1.76 -8.30
N ILE A 31 -9.40 1.29 -8.55
CA ILE A 31 -9.53 -0.17 -8.79
C ILE A 31 -10.35 -0.36 -10.07
N LEU A 32 -9.77 -1.34 -10.86
CA LEU A 32 -10.56 -1.77 -12.04
C LEU A 32 -11.37 -3.03 -11.70
N LYS A 33 -12.70 -2.87 -11.98
CA LYS A 33 -13.55 -4.08 -11.88
C LYS A 33 -13.90 -4.57 -13.29
N ASP A 34 -13.55 -5.88 -13.51
CA ASP A 34 -13.86 -6.42 -14.86
C ASP A 34 -15.26 -7.05 -14.88
N THR A 35 -15.64 -7.57 -16.05
CA THR A 35 -17.04 -8.02 -16.25
C THR A 35 -17.26 -9.36 -15.54
N TYR A 36 -16.08 -9.98 -15.11
CA TYR A 36 -16.24 -11.24 -14.34
C TYR A 36 -16.30 -10.95 -12.83
N GLY A 37 -16.25 -9.66 -12.50
CA GLY A 37 -16.37 -9.29 -11.08
C GLY A 37 -15.00 -9.23 -10.38
N ASN A 38 -13.89 -9.47 -11.15
CA ASN A 38 -12.55 -9.34 -10.52
C ASN A 38 -12.16 -7.87 -10.30
N GLU A 39 -11.53 -7.68 -9.11
CA GLU A 39 -11.02 -6.32 -8.81
C GLU A 39 -9.49 -6.31 -8.88
N LEU A 40 -9.05 -5.37 -9.74
CA LEU A 40 -7.60 -5.26 -9.94
C LEU A 40 -7.12 -3.84 -9.57
N LEU A 41 -5.98 -3.84 -8.90
CA LEU A 41 -5.47 -2.53 -8.44
C LEU A 41 -4.80 -1.80 -9.62
N VAL A 42 -5.35 -0.58 -9.79
CA VAL A 42 -4.71 0.26 -10.84
C VAL A 42 -3.69 1.20 -10.20
N TYR A 43 -4.05 1.75 -9.11
CA TYR A 43 -3.17 2.77 -8.50
C TYR A 43 -3.50 2.89 -7.01
N GLU A 44 -2.36 3.09 -6.23
CA GLU A 44 -2.54 3.35 -4.80
C GLU A 44 -1.47 4.32 -4.30
N ASP A 45 -1.92 5.20 -3.47
CA ASP A 45 -0.96 6.12 -2.82
C ASP A 45 -1.42 6.39 -1.37
N TYR A 46 -0.41 6.38 -0.50
CA TYR A 46 -0.69 6.74 0.91
C TYR A 46 0.60 7.26 1.56
N ALA A 47 0.54 7.71 2.70
CA ALA A 47 1.59 8.57 3.31
C ALA A 47 2.95 7.88 3.29
N LEU A 48 3.01 6.58 3.44
CA LEU A 48 4.34 5.96 3.62
C LEU A 48 5.00 5.71 2.26
N ILE A 49 4.28 5.86 1.17
CA ILE A 49 4.97 5.60 -0.11
C ILE A 49 4.86 6.85 -0.99
N HIS A 50 4.18 7.84 -0.40
CA HIS A 50 3.95 9.04 -1.22
C HIS A 50 5.27 9.76 -1.47
N ASN A 51 5.54 10.05 -2.80
CA ASN A 51 6.69 10.87 -3.22
C ASN A 51 6.45 11.40 -4.64
N GLU A 52 7.53 12.04 -5.16
CA GLU A 52 7.35 12.66 -6.49
C GLU A 52 6.98 11.60 -7.55
N TYR A 53 7.49 10.42 -7.33
CA TYR A 53 7.19 9.35 -8.31
C TYR A 53 5.72 8.91 -8.23
N PHE A 54 5.13 8.85 -7.00
CA PHE A 54 3.79 8.23 -6.86
C PHE A 54 2.73 9.34 -6.77
N SER A 55 3.21 10.64 -6.68
CA SER A 55 2.21 11.71 -6.50
C SER A 55 1.68 12.16 -7.87
N SER A 56 2.47 11.88 -8.91
CA SER A 56 2.06 12.22 -10.28
C SER A 56 2.55 11.13 -11.25
N VAL A 57 1.60 10.39 -11.68
CA VAL A 57 2.04 9.21 -12.47
C VAL A 57 1.51 9.37 -13.90
N ASN A 58 2.29 8.84 -14.80
CA ASN A 58 1.94 8.80 -16.24
C ASN A 58 2.14 7.39 -16.79
N ASN A 59 1.03 6.91 -17.41
CA ASN A 59 1.09 5.52 -17.91
C ASN A 59 1.45 4.52 -16.79
N PHE A 60 0.59 4.59 -15.71
CA PHE A 60 0.88 3.78 -14.51
C PHE A 60 -0.23 2.73 -14.29
N GLY A 61 0.14 1.63 -13.92
CA GLY A 61 -0.75 0.53 -13.47
C GLY A 61 0.02 -0.40 -12.51
N GLU A 62 -0.72 -0.74 -11.41
CA GLU A 62 -0.03 -1.74 -10.56
C GLU A 62 -0.37 -3.16 -11.03
N GLU A 63 -1.51 -3.65 -10.76
CA GLU A 63 -1.85 -5.02 -11.20
C GLU A 63 -2.34 -5.00 -12.65
N THR A 64 -2.59 -3.76 -13.15
CA THR A 64 -3.28 -3.73 -14.46
C THR A 64 -2.29 -3.33 -15.56
N PHE A 65 -0.96 -3.30 -15.17
CA PHE A 65 0.01 -2.84 -16.19
C PHE A 65 0.13 -3.89 -17.29
N TYR A 66 0.13 -5.17 -16.92
CA TYR A 66 0.03 -6.31 -17.85
C TYR A 66 -1.13 -7.22 -17.45
N LEU A 67 -2.00 -7.46 -18.38
CA LEU A 67 -3.22 -8.22 -18.04
C LEU A 67 -3.41 -9.33 -19.08
N PRO A 68 -4.08 -10.36 -18.57
CA PRO A 68 -4.66 -11.21 -19.62
C PRO A 68 -5.81 -10.53 -20.37
N SER A 69 -6.38 -11.28 -21.27
CA SER A 69 -7.55 -10.68 -21.95
C SER A 69 -8.62 -10.24 -20.94
N THR A 70 -8.87 -8.88 -20.94
CA THR A 70 -9.75 -8.34 -19.88
C THR A 70 -10.77 -7.37 -20.50
N THR A 71 -11.99 -7.49 -20.00
CA THR A 71 -13.03 -6.50 -20.35
C THR A 71 -13.48 -5.75 -19.10
N GLY A 72 -13.45 -4.41 -19.24
CA GLY A 72 -13.69 -3.56 -18.05
C GLY A 72 -15.20 -3.37 -17.82
N ASP A 73 -15.55 -3.23 -16.58
CA ASP A 73 -16.95 -2.93 -16.19
C ASP A 73 -17.02 -1.54 -15.54
N ARG A 74 -16.28 -1.29 -14.48
CA ARG A 74 -16.33 0.05 -13.87
C ARG A 74 -15.01 0.31 -13.13
N ILE A 75 -14.83 1.57 -12.72
CA ILE A 75 -13.67 1.99 -11.90
C ILE A 75 -14.18 2.40 -10.52
N ILE A 76 -13.46 1.86 -9.56
CA ILE A 76 -13.83 2.21 -8.17
C ILE A 76 -12.70 3.09 -7.59
N ILE A 77 -13.19 4.22 -7.08
CA ILE A 77 -12.18 5.13 -6.49
C ILE A 77 -12.45 5.24 -4.98
N GLN A 78 -11.37 4.95 -4.26
CA GLN A 78 -11.47 5.06 -2.78
C GLN A 78 -10.50 6.15 -2.30
N THR A 79 -11.17 7.06 -1.53
CA THR A 79 -10.30 8.12 -0.98
C THR A 79 -10.58 8.29 0.52
N ASN A 80 -9.49 8.65 1.17
CA ASN A 80 -9.59 9.04 2.59
C ASN A 80 -8.73 10.29 2.84
N ASN A 81 -9.37 11.42 3.11
CA ASN A 81 -8.67 12.72 3.30
C ASN A 81 -7.59 12.94 2.24
N ALA A 82 -7.99 12.62 1.05
CA ALA A 82 -7.06 12.80 -0.08
C ALA A 82 -7.84 13.21 -1.33
N SER A 83 -7.05 13.85 -2.25
CA SER A 83 -7.70 14.15 -3.54
C SER A 83 -6.89 13.54 -4.70
N VAL A 84 -7.66 13.22 -5.78
CA VAL A 84 -6.99 12.67 -6.98
C VAL A 84 -7.60 13.35 -8.21
N TYR A 85 -6.71 13.84 -8.98
CA TYR A 85 -7.10 14.32 -10.32
C TYR A 85 -6.67 13.32 -11.40
N ILE A 86 -7.72 12.81 -12.10
CA ILE A 86 -7.42 11.81 -13.15
C ILE A 86 -7.50 12.51 -14.52
N ASN A 87 -6.34 12.45 -15.19
CA ASN A 87 -6.32 13.05 -16.54
C ASN A 87 -6.93 12.13 -17.58
N ARG A 88 -6.37 10.87 -17.58
CA ARG A 88 -6.95 9.94 -18.57
C ARG A 88 -6.62 8.50 -18.17
N PHE A 89 -7.40 7.66 -18.78
CA PHE A 89 -7.08 6.21 -18.73
C PHE A 89 -6.50 5.77 -20.07
N ILE A 90 -5.49 4.82 -19.94
CA ILE A 90 -4.85 4.31 -21.17
C ILE A 90 -4.98 2.78 -21.18
N TYR A 91 -5.46 2.28 -22.46
CA TYR A 91 -5.49 0.81 -22.56
C TYR A 91 -4.82 0.35 -23.85
N TYR A 92 -4.35 -0.94 -23.74
CA TYR A 92 -3.74 -1.55 -24.94
C TYR A 92 -4.51 -2.80 -25.35
N THR A 93 -4.62 -2.93 -26.67
CA THR A 93 -5.49 -4.05 -27.13
C THR A 93 -4.62 -5.15 -27.75
N THR A 94 -3.34 -4.87 -27.77
CA THR A 94 -2.46 -5.93 -28.28
C THR A 94 -1.87 -6.73 -27.10
N PRO A 95 -1.94 -8.03 -27.22
CA PRO A 95 -1.39 -8.86 -26.12
C PRO A 95 0.13 -8.72 -26.00
N PHE A 96 0.56 -8.89 -24.73
CA PHE A 96 2.02 -8.87 -24.47
C PHE A 96 2.53 -10.32 -24.35
N SER A 97 3.49 -10.62 -25.19
CA SER A 97 4.09 -11.98 -25.06
C SER A 97 4.76 -12.16 -23.69
N GLY A 98 4.45 -13.31 -23.06
CA GLY A 98 5.06 -13.61 -21.73
C GLY A 98 4.53 -12.66 -20.63
N TYR A 99 3.22 -12.30 -20.68
CA TYR A 99 2.69 -11.27 -19.76
C TYR A 99 2.83 -11.72 -18.30
N ILE A 100 2.85 -12.97 -18.11
CA ILE A 100 2.95 -13.42 -16.70
C ILE A 100 4.31 -13.00 -16.13
N ASP A 101 5.42 -13.27 -16.92
CA ASP A 101 6.75 -12.88 -16.42
C ASP A 101 6.89 -11.35 -16.35
N LEU A 102 6.30 -10.70 -17.29
CA LEU A 102 6.36 -9.22 -17.26
C LEU A 102 5.61 -8.65 -16.06
N GLN A 103 4.50 -9.25 -15.85
CA GLN A 103 3.72 -8.75 -14.70
C GLN A 103 4.47 -8.97 -13.38
N LYS A 104 5.02 -10.11 -13.26
CA LYS A 104 5.79 -10.38 -12.03
C LYS A 104 6.97 -9.40 -11.88
N ALA A 105 7.73 -9.26 -12.92
CA ALA A 105 8.86 -8.30 -12.86
C ALA A 105 8.38 -6.89 -12.51
N HIS A 106 7.26 -6.50 -13.14
CA HIS A 106 6.69 -5.18 -12.85
C HIS A 106 6.29 -5.04 -11.37
N ILE A 107 5.61 -6.02 -10.83
CA ILE A 107 5.15 -5.92 -9.42
C ILE A 107 6.37 -5.95 -8.49
N ASP A 108 7.41 -6.74 -8.86
CA ASP A 108 8.62 -6.78 -8.00
C ASP A 108 9.32 -5.42 -7.99
N SER A 109 9.42 -4.86 -9.18
CA SER A 109 10.07 -3.54 -9.24
C SER A 109 9.28 -2.49 -8.45
N LEU A 110 7.95 -2.48 -8.56
CA LEU A 110 7.15 -1.50 -7.79
C LEU A 110 7.24 -1.74 -6.29
N THR A 111 7.24 -2.99 -5.98
CA THR A 111 7.32 -3.31 -4.54
C THR A 111 8.66 -2.81 -3.97
N TYR A 112 9.69 -3.05 -4.73
CA TYR A 112 11.00 -2.57 -4.26
C TYR A 112 11.01 -1.04 -4.11
N ARG A 113 10.46 -0.33 -4.99
CA ARG A 113 10.41 1.15 -4.90
C ARG A 113 9.57 1.60 -3.70
N LYS A 114 8.48 0.92 -3.52
CA LYS A 114 7.64 1.33 -2.37
C LYS A 114 8.37 1.06 -1.05
N ALA A 115 9.00 -0.08 -1.03
CA ALA A 115 9.71 -0.39 0.23
C ALA A 115 10.82 0.65 0.48
N ASN A 116 11.50 0.98 -0.58
CA ASN A 116 12.59 1.98 -0.39
C ASN A 116 12.03 3.32 0.10
N GLU A 117 11.01 3.70 -0.54
CA GLU A 117 10.43 4.98 -0.08
C GLU A 117 9.90 4.87 1.36
N MET A 118 9.34 3.81 1.64
CA MET A 118 8.83 3.65 3.02
C MET A 118 9.97 3.72 4.03
N ASN A 119 11.05 3.06 3.69
CA ASN A 119 12.18 3.08 4.64
C ASN A 119 12.72 4.51 4.80
N ASN A 120 12.71 5.24 3.70
CA ASN A 120 13.09 6.66 3.84
C ASN A 120 12.17 7.42 4.80
N LYS A 121 10.92 7.15 4.74
CA LYS A 121 9.97 7.89 5.61
C LYS A 121 10.05 7.37 7.05
N ILE A 122 10.23 6.04 7.11
CA ILE A 122 10.35 5.48 8.47
C ILE A 122 11.55 6.12 9.17
N LYS A 123 12.66 6.25 8.45
CA LYS A 123 13.85 6.90 9.04
C LYS A 123 13.59 8.37 9.36
N ASP A 124 12.98 9.08 8.47
CA ASP A 124 12.70 10.52 8.67
C ASP A 124 11.77 10.77 9.85
N ARG A 125 10.98 9.76 10.11
CA ARG A 125 9.96 9.98 11.17
C ARG A 125 10.38 9.24 12.45
N GLN A 126 11.63 8.75 12.38
CA GLN A 126 12.23 8.06 13.54
C GLN A 126 11.33 6.93 14.05
N MET A 127 10.73 6.23 13.14
CA MET A 127 9.97 5.01 13.51
C MET A 127 10.95 3.84 13.68
N LEU A 128 10.50 2.73 14.44
CA LEU A 128 11.50 1.71 14.85
C LEU A 128 11.27 0.40 14.10
N TRP A 129 10.65 0.54 12.88
CA TRP A 129 10.47 -0.72 12.12
C TRP A 129 11.01 -0.54 10.70
N PHE A 130 11.16 -1.73 10.01
CA PHE A 130 11.77 -1.70 8.66
C PHE A 130 10.80 -2.33 7.65
N ALA A 131 10.88 -1.72 6.45
CA ALA A 131 10.01 -2.24 5.38
C ALA A 131 10.84 -3.09 4.42
N GLY A 132 10.23 -4.19 3.94
CA GLY A 132 10.88 -5.07 2.94
C GLY A 132 9.83 -5.96 2.26
N TYR A 133 10.45 -6.80 1.46
CA TYR A 133 9.54 -7.73 0.75
C TYR A 133 8.96 -8.75 1.73
N THR A 134 7.60 -8.98 1.58
CA THR A 134 6.89 -10.04 2.34
C THR A 134 5.95 -10.78 1.39
N PRO A 135 5.57 -11.94 1.75
CA PRO A 135 4.64 -12.68 0.88
C PRO A 135 3.33 -11.92 0.64
N TYR A 136 3.00 -10.98 1.53
CA TYR A 136 1.75 -10.22 1.33
C TYR A 136 1.86 -9.28 0.13
N ASN A 137 3.07 -8.92 -0.24
CA ASN A 137 3.25 -8.01 -1.38
C ASN A 137 2.96 -8.72 -2.71
N ALA A 138 3.03 -10.05 -2.67
CA ALA A 138 2.78 -10.79 -3.93
C ALA A 138 1.28 -11.07 -4.12
N LEU A 139 0.51 -10.70 -3.07
CA LEU A 139 -0.94 -11.02 -3.19
C LEU A 139 -1.64 -9.96 -4.05
N SER A 140 -2.67 -10.43 -4.77
CA SER A 140 -3.51 -9.47 -5.51
C SER A 140 -4.35 -8.59 -4.57
N TYR A 141 -4.78 -7.56 -5.14
CA TYR A 141 -5.63 -6.67 -4.31
C TYR A 141 -6.84 -7.45 -3.77
N GLU A 142 -7.40 -8.18 -4.59
CA GLU A 142 -8.61 -8.91 -4.17
C GLU A 142 -8.33 -9.83 -2.97
N LEU A 143 -7.16 -10.46 -3.04
CA LEU A 143 -6.85 -11.34 -1.89
C LEU A 143 -6.53 -10.51 -0.64
N LYS A 144 -5.88 -9.42 -0.93
CA LYS A 144 -5.62 -8.58 0.27
C LYS A 144 -6.93 -8.02 0.84
N LYS A 145 -7.75 -7.63 0.00
CA LYS A 145 -9.06 -7.15 0.49
C LYS A 145 -9.77 -8.25 1.30
N SER A 146 -9.70 -9.48 0.86
CA SER A 146 -10.35 -10.57 1.61
C SER A 146 -9.67 -10.77 2.97
N LEU A 147 -8.41 -10.47 3.09
CA LEU A 147 -7.70 -10.70 4.37
C LEU A 147 -7.91 -9.52 5.32
N PHE A 148 -8.00 -8.34 4.69
CA PHE A 148 -7.91 -7.19 5.61
C PHE A 148 -9.23 -6.43 5.61
N GLY A 149 -10.17 -6.90 4.81
CA GLY A 149 -11.46 -6.20 4.74
C GLY A 149 -11.48 -5.14 3.63
N ASP A 150 -12.69 -4.68 3.40
CA ASP A 150 -12.86 -3.64 2.37
C ASP A 150 -12.27 -2.30 2.84
N LYS A 151 -11.67 -1.57 1.87
CA LYS A 151 -11.15 -0.21 2.13
C LYS A 151 -10.11 -0.23 3.25
N TYR A 152 -9.37 -1.33 3.36
CA TYR A 152 -8.33 -1.40 4.42
C TYR A 152 -7.23 -0.37 4.16
N ASN A 153 -6.67 0.14 5.18
CA ASN A 153 -5.42 0.93 5.17
C ASN A 153 -4.49 0.44 6.29
N ILE A 154 -3.56 -0.45 5.84
CA ILE A 154 -2.79 -1.12 6.92
C ILE A 154 -1.41 -0.46 7.04
N GLU A 155 -1.33 0.77 6.39
CA GLU A 155 -0.23 1.74 6.58
C GLU A 155 1.13 1.03 6.56
N GLY A 156 1.26 0.12 5.53
CA GLY A 156 2.61 -0.42 5.25
C GLY A 156 2.88 -1.73 5.98
N TRP A 157 1.86 -2.22 6.69
CA TRP A 157 2.09 -3.47 7.44
C TRP A 157 2.47 -4.61 6.50
N ASP A 158 2.00 -4.57 5.37
CA ASP A 158 2.30 -5.68 4.43
C ASP A 158 3.76 -5.63 3.98
N PHE A 159 4.48 -4.56 4.46
CA PHE A 159 5.93 -4.48 4.14
C PHE A 159 6.76 -4.69 5.41
N TYR A 160 6.22 -5.06 6.48
CA TYR A 160 6.94 -5.11 7.76
C TYR A 160 7.87 -6.33 7.79
N THR A 161 9.20 -6.12 8.06
CA THR A 161 10.12 -7.28 8.08
C THR A 161 10.85 -7.35 9.42
N GLY A 162 10.71 -6.20 10.28
CA GLY A 162 11.43 -6.33 11.58
C GLY A 162 11.31 -5.01 12.37
N GLY A 163 11.65 -5.06 13.73
CA GLY A 163 11.59 -3.88 14.63
C GLY A 163 10.24 -3.81 15.36
N ILE A 164 9.90 -2.53 15.88
CA ILE A 164 8.61 -2.29 16.59
C ILE A 164 7.68 -1.48 15.66
N TYR A 165 6.69 -2.26 15.26
CA TYR A 165 5.82 -1.63 14.24
C TYR A 165 4.94 -0.56 14.90
N THR A 166 4.92 0.50 14.21
CA THR A 166 3.99 1.59 14.59
C THR A 166 3.40 2.20 13.32
N GLN A 167 2.12 2.40 13.44
CA GLN A 167 1.49 3.10 12.29
C GLN A 167 1.89 4.58 12.26
N MET A 168 2.08 5.01 10.98
CA MET A 168 2.53 6.43 10.85
C MET A 168 1.47 7.37 11.43
N SER A 169 0.31 7.03 11.33
CA SER A 169 -0.76 7.93 11.83
C SER A 169 -0.77 7.99 13.35
N GLN A 170 -0.06 7.07 13.99
CA GLN A 170 -0.13 7.04 15.47
C GLN A 170 1.22 7.44 16.08
N ILE A 171 2.04 7.91 15.22
CA ILE A 171 3.41 8.12 15.73
C ILE A 171 3.38 9.22 16.80
N ASN A 172 2.50 10.22 16.67
CA ASN A 172 2.49 11.27 17.70
C ASN A 172 1.83 10.78 18.99
N ASN A 173 0.97 9.76 18.89
CA ASN A 173 0.39 9.15 20.11
C ASN A 173 1.36 8.18 20.77
N ALA A 174 2.22 7.56 19.99
CA ALA A 174 3.18 6.55 20.51
C ALA A 174 4.31 7.25 21.27
N ASN A 175 4.46 8.58 21.08
CA ASN A 175 5.52 9.31 21.79
C ASN A 175 4.98 9.98 23.05
N LYS A 176 3.73 9.52 23.53
CA LYS A 176 3.28 10.16 24.79
C LYS A 176 3.96 9.48 25.98
N THR A 177 5.14 9.91 26.35
CA THR A 177 5.82 9.54 27.62
C THR A 177 4.99 10.01 28.82
N THR A 178 4.20 9.06 29.43
CA THR A 178 3.72 9.37 30.80
C THR A 178 4.86 9.96 31.66
N SER A 179 4.93 11.29 31.71
CA SER A 179 5.84 12.13 32.52
C SER A 179 5.90 11.64 33.98
N ASN A 180 5.31 10.32 34.27
CA ASN A 180 5.47 9.94 35.69
C ASN A 180 5.53 8.42 35.82
N GLY A 181 6.13 7.70 34.86
CA GLY A 181 6.09 6.23 35.10
C GLY A 181 7.46 5.73 35.56
N THR A 182 7.57 5.27 36.81
CA THR A 182 8.73 4.61 37.47
C THR A 182 9.13 3.33 36.72
N LEU A 183 9.47 3.48 35.35
CA LEU A 183 9.90 2.22 34.71
C LEU A 183 11.33 1.87 35.16
N VAL A 184 11.49 0.57 35.51
CA VAL A 184 12.83 0.03 35.90
C VAL A 184 13.79 0.14 34.71
N GLU A 185 15.03 0.52 35.09
CA GLU A 185 16.10 0.77 34.11
C GLU A 185 16.33 -0.44 33.18
N TYR A 186 15.85 -1.66 33.57
CA TYR A 186 16.02 -2.85 32.70
C TYR A 186 14.93 -3.87 33.03
N PHE A 187 14.26 -4.36 31.87
CA PHE A 187 13.20 -5.37 32.09
C PHE A 187 13.30 -6.45 31.01
N ASP A 188 13.47 -7.68 31.53
CA ASP A 188 13.55 -8.83 30.61
C ASP A 188 12.35 -9.75 30.82
N TRP A 189 11.48 -9.87 29.62
CA TRP A 189 10.22 -10.65 29.72
C TRP A 189 10.51 -12.15 29.80
N ARG A 190 11.65 -12.61 29.54
CA ARG A 190 12.06 -14.03 29.56
C ARG A 190 12.43 -14.48 30.98
N ARG A 191 12.52 -13.60 31.84
CA ARG A 191 12.91 -13.90 33.24
C ARG A 191 11.74 -13.61 34.19
N LYS A 192 10.46 -13.84 33.65
CA LYS A 192 9.17 -13.46 34.26
C LYS A 192 8.81 -14.44 35.39
N HIS A 193 9.82 -15.50 35.62
CA HIS A 193 9.57 -16.32 36.83
C HIS A 193 10.44 -15.84 37.99
N TYR A 194 10.58 -14.59 38.30
CA TYR A 194 10.78 -13.81 39.54
C TYR A 194 11.65 -12.60 39.23
N ALA A 195 11.45 -11.94 38.17
CA ALA A 195 12.27 -10.74 37.84
C ALA A 195 11.44 -9.48 38.09
N ASN A 196 10.32 -9.59 38.92
CA ASN A 196 9.49 -8.41 39.26
C ASN A 196 9.23 -8.39 40.77
N ASP A 197 10.18 -9.02 41.70
CA ASP A 197 9.87 -8.77 43.13
C ASP A 197 10.18 -7.31 43.49
N SER A 198 8.97 -6.27 43.73
CA SER A 198 9.15 -4.97 44.43
C SER A 198 9.05 -5.13 45.94
N ASN A 199 9.45 -5.96 46.63
CA ASN A 199 10.24 -6.39 47.84
C ASN A 199 10.89 -7.74 47.55
N CYS A 200 11.56 -8.64 46.89
CA CYS A 200 10.30 -9.28 46.50
C CYS A 200 9.32 -9.35 47.71
N PRO A 201 9.05 -8.18 47.72
CA PRO A 201 8.07 -7.40 46.97
C PRO A 201 8.21 -7.62 45.45
#